data_AF-A0A498J693-F1
#
_entry.id   AF-A0A498J693-F1
#
_cell.length_a   1.000
_cell.length_b   1.000
_cell.length_c   1.000
_cell.angle_alpha   90.00
_cell.angle_beta   90.00
_cell.angle_gamma   90.00
#
_symmetry.space_group_name_H-M   'P 1'
#
loop_
_entity.id
_entity.type
_entity.pdbx_description
1 polymer ?
#
loop_
_entity_poly.entity_id
_entity_poly.type
_entity_poly.pdbx_seq_one_letter_code
_entity_poly.pdbx_strand_id
1 'polypeptide(L)'
;IGGSLGVLLLLAALWWLYKEGNKGQVEAIACLARRCLDLNGKRRPTMNEVAMELEEIQNPVDRSSVQQNYEEVEYVGKEVTGPWDDVSASTGSAVDNI
;
A
#
# COMPACT_ATOMS: atom_id res chain seq x y z
N ILE A 1 4.94 11.38 47.47
CA ILE A 1 5.71 11.70 46.24
C ILE A 1 6.14 10.36 45.66
N GLY A 2 5.47 9.84 44.62
CA GLY A 2 5.78 8.48 44.15
C GLY A 2 4.91 7.93 43.01
N GLY A 3 3.98 8.71 42.46
CA GLY A 3 3.10 8.25 41.37
C GLY A 3 3.50 8.74 39.97
N SER A 4 4.39 9.72 39.85
CA SER A 4 4.62 10.42 38.58
C SER A 4 5.60 9.71 37.64
N LEU A 5 6.62 9.03 38.17
CA LEU A 5 7.62 8.33 37.34
C LEU A 5 7.01 7.15 36.58
N GLY A 6 6.11 6.38 37.21
CA GLY A 6 5.47 5.23 36.55
C GLY A 6 4.58 5.65 35.38
N VAL A 7 3.77 6.70 35.56
CA VAL A 7 2.93 7.24 34.48
C VAL A 7 3.77 7.85 33.37
N LEU A 8 4.85 8.56 33.72
CA LEU A 8 5.77 9.13 32.72
C LEU A 8 6.46 8.03 31.89
N LEU A 9 6.89 6.94 32.51
CA LEU A 9 7.47 5.79 31.81
C LEU A 9 6.44 5.08 30.92
N LEU A 10 5.18 4.94 31.37
CA LEU A 10 4.10 4.38 30.55
C LEU A 10 3.78 5.24 29.33
N LEU A 11 3.67 6.55 29.51
CA LEU A 11 3.45 7.48 28.39
C LEU A 11 4.63 7.49 27.43
N ALA A 12 5.86 7.43 27.93
CA ALA A 12 7.06 7.33 27.12
C ALA A 12 7.12 6.01 26.34
N ALA A 13 6.74 4.87 26.96
CA ALA A 13 6.69 3.57 26.30
C ALA A 13 5.59 3.48 25.23
N LEU A 14 4.41 4.05 25.49
CA LEU A 14 3.34 4.16 24.49
C LEU A 14 3.75 5.07 23.33
N TRP A 15 4.39 6.20 23.62
CA TRP A 15 4.94 7.09 22.61
C TRP A 15 6.08 6.43 21.82
N TRP A 16 6.93 5.66 22.49
CA TRP A 16 7.98 4.86 21.86
C TRP A 16 7.37 3.80 20.95
N LEU A 17 6.37 3.03 21.39
CA LEU A 17 5.69 2.05 20.55
C LEU A 17 5.01 2.70 19.34
N TYR A 18 4.41 3.87 19.51
CA TYR A 18 3.78 4.62 18.42
C TYR A 18 4.81 5.17 17.42
N LYS A 19 5.97 5.63 17.91
CA LYS A 19 7.03 6.23 17.09
C LYS A 19 7.98 5.19 16.48
N GLU A 20 8.22 4.08 17.16
CA GLU A 20 9.07 2.98 16.72
C GLU A 20 8.26 1.86 16.06
N GLY A 21 6.92 1.96 16.11
CA GLY A 21 6.03 1.17 15.26
C GLY A 21 6.54 1.26 13.82
N ASN A 22 6.71 0.10 13.20
CA ASN A 22 7.63 -0.14 12.08
C ASN A 22 7.44 0.86 10.92
N LYS A 23 8.10 2.03 11.04
CA LYS A 23 7.92 3.16 10.12
C LYS A 23 8.23 2.77 8.68
N GLY A 24 9.24 1.90 8.50
CA GLY A 24 9.62 1.39 7.20
C GLY A 24 8.51 0.55 6.55
N GLN A 25 7.82 -0.31 7.32
CA GLN A 25 6.68 -1.05 6.80
C GLN A 25 5.51 -0.12 6.44
N VAL A 26 5.22 0.87 7.28
CA VAL A 26 4.14 1.84 7.02
C VAL A 26 4.43 2.64 5.74
N GLU A 27 5.67 3.08 5.55
CA GLU A 27 6.11 3.80 4.35
C GLU A 27 6.03 2.92 3.11
N ALA A 28 6.50 1.67 3.18
CA ALA A 28 6.44 0.74 2.06
C ALA A 28 5.00 0.42 1.64
N ILE A 29 4.09 0.20 2.61
CA ILE A 29 2.66 -0.02 2.34
C ILE A 29 2.03 1.23 1.72
N ALA A 30 2.38 2.44 2.18
CA ALA A 30 1.88 3.68 1.60
C ALA A 30 2.34 3.86 0.15
N CYS A 31 3.60 3.54 -0.15
CA CYS A 31 4.15 3.55 -1.51
C CYS A 31 3.47 2.52 -2.43
N LEU A 32 3.17 1.32 -1.91
CA LEU A 32 2.41 0.31 -2.64
C LEU A 32 0.96 0.77 -2.91
N ALA A 33 0.28 1.30 -1.89
CA ALA A 33 -1.07 1.84 -2.02
C ALA A 33 -1.14 2.98 -3.06
N ARG A 34 -0.12 3.85 -3.10
CA ARG A 34 -0.01 4.91 -4.11
C ARG A 34 -0.01 4.34 -5.54
N ARG A 35 0.72 3.26 -5.77
CA ARG A 35 0.75 2.58 -7.08
C ARG A 35 -0.56 1.86 -7.40
N CYS A 36 -1.18 1.22 -6.41
CA CYS A 36 -2.49 0.59 -6.59
C CYS A 36 -3.60 1.59 -6.92
N LEU A 37 -3.51 2.81 -6.38
CA LEU A 37 -4.49 3.89 -6.57
C LEU A 37 -4.16 4.80 -7.76
N ASP A 38 -3.18 4.46 -8.58
CA ASP A 38 -2.80 5.26 -9.74
C ASP A 38 -4.02 5.47 -10.67
N LEU A 39 -4.26 6.71 -11.08
CA LEU A 39 -5.37 7.06 -11.99
C LEU A 39 -5.20 6.41 -13.38
N ASN A 40 -3.96 6.15 -13.79
CA ASN A 40 -3.67 5.38 -14.98
C ASN A 40 -3.66 3.89 -14.64
N GLY A 41 -4.74 3.18 -14.96
CA GLY A 41 -4.90 1.75 -14.69
C GLY A 41 -3.79 0.86 -15.26
N LYS A 42 -3.08 1.30 -16.30
CA LYS A 42 -1.94 0.56 -16.89
C LYS A 42 -0.68 0.58 -16.01
N ARG A 43 -0.57 1.52 -15.07
CA ARG A 43 0.54 1.61 -14.10
C ARG A 43 0.25 0.90 -12.79
N ARG A 44 -1.00 0.45 -12.58
CA ARG A 44 -1.35 -0.31 -11.38
C ARG A 44 -0.65 -1.65 -11.42
N PRO A 45 -0.03 -2.08 -10.31
CA PRO A 45 0.56 -3.41 -10.22
C PRO A 45 -0.52 -4.49 -10.33
N THR A 46 -0.10 -5.68 -10.75
CA THR A 46 -0.95 -6.86 -10.74
C THR A 46 -1.16 -7.34 -9.30
N MET A 47 -2.27 -8.04 -9.03
CA MET A 47 -2.53 -8.57 -7.69
C MET A 47 -1.43 -9.54 -7.19
N ASN A 48 -0.74 -10.23 -8.11
CA ASN A 48 0.38 -11.10 -7.77
C ASN A 48 1.58 -10.29 -7.26
N GLU A 49 1.94 -9.19 -7.95
CA GLU A 49 3.00 -8.28 -7.49
C GLU A 49 2.64 -7.64 -6.15
N VAL A 50 1.39 -7.19 -5.98
CA VAL A 50 0.91 -6.63 -4.70
C VAL A 50 1.05 -7.64 -3.57
N ALA A 51 0.66 -8.90 -3.78
CA ALA A 51 0.77 -9.95 -2.77
C ALA A 51 2.24 -10.22 -2.40
N MET A 52 3.11 -10.35 -3.40
CA MET A 52 4.54 -10.61 -3.20
C MET A 52 5.22 -9.48 -2.43
N GLU A 53 4.96 -8.23 -2.79
CA GLU A 53 5.51 -7.08 -2.07
C GLU A 53 4.99 -6.98 -0.64
N LEU A 54 3.71 -7.30 -0.42
CA LEU A 54 3.13 -7.25 0.92
C LEU A 54 3.67 -8.37 1.83
N GLU A 55 4.00 -9.53 1.28
CA GLU A 55 4.70 -10.60 1.99
C GLU A 55 6.12 -10.18 2.38
N GLU A 56 6.85 -9.49 1.49
CA GLU A 56 8.19 -8.95 1.76
C GLU A 56 8.17 -7.90 2.88
N ILE A 57 7.18 -7.01 2.87
CA ILE A 57 7.05 -5.97 3.89
C ILE A 57 6.74 -6.58 5.26
N GLN A 58 5.85 -7.57 5.32
CA GLN A 58 5.45 -8.21 6.57
C GLN A 58 6.53 -9.12 7.15
N ASN A 59 7.29 -9.78 6.29
CA ASN A 59 8.36 -10.68 6.68
C ASN A 59 9.63 -10.35 5.89
N PRO A 60 10.34 -9.27 6.26
CA PRO A 60 11.61 -8.93 5.65
C PRO A 60 12.58 -10.05 6.00
N VAL A 61 12.68 -11.07 5.14
CA VAL A 61 13.78 -12.02 5.16
C VAL A 61 15.03 -11.17 5.09
N ASP A 62 16.02 -11.39 5.98
CA ASP A 62 17.31 -10.69 6.02
C ASP A 62 18.03 -10.79 4.66
N ARG A 63 17.59 -9.99 3.70
CA ARG A 63 18.08 -9.92 2.34
C ARG A 63 18.93 -8.67 2.27
N SER A 64 20.10 -8.77 2.90
CA SER A 64 21.24 -7.95 2.53
C SER A 64 21.38 -8.02 1.00
N SER A 65 21.25 -6.88 0.32
CA SER A 65 21.24 -6.69 -1.14
C SER A 65 19.95 -7.10 -1.87
N VAL A 66 19.07 -6.14 -2.17
CA VAL A 66 18.79 -5.65 -3.54
C VAL A 66 18.09 -4.30 -3.41
N GLN A 67 18.82 -3.25 -3.77
CA GLN A 67 18.36 -1.88 -3.87
C GLN A 67 17.40 -1.75 -5.06
N GLN A 68 16.14 -1.36 -4.81
CA GLN A 68 15.28 -0.84 -5.87
C GLN A 68 14.98 0.62 -5.58
N ASN A 69 15.66 1.48 -6.34
CA ASN A 69 15.45 2.91 -6.41
C ASN A 69 13.98 3.18 -6.77
N TYR A 70 13.24 3.87 -5.90
CA TYR A 70 12.04 4.56 -6.31
C TYR A 70 12.47 5.94 -6.79
N GLU A 71 12.38 6.17 -8.10
CA GLU A 71 12.57 7.51 -8.66
C GLU A 71 11.39 8.39 -8.22
N GLU A 72 11.73 9.48 -7.54
CA GLU A 72 10.87 10.60 -7.25
C GLU A 72 10.37 11.19 -8.58
N VAL A 73 9.10 10.96 -8.93
CA VAL A 73 8.48 11.63 -10.07
C VAL A 73 7.58 12.74 -9.56
N GLU A 74 8.09 13.95 -9.78
CA GLU A 74 7.52 15.26 -9.52
C GLU A 74 6.05 15.37 -9.96
N TYR A 75 5.23 15.89 -9.06
CA TYR A 75 3.80 16.11 -9.25
C TYR A 75 3.56 17.31 -10.17
N VAL A 76 3.15 17.05 -11.41
CA VAL A 76 2.51 18.07 -12.26
C VAL A 76 1.04 17.70 -12.43
N GLY A 77 0.20 18.45 -11.72
CA GLY A 77 -1.24 18.35 -11.80
C GLY A 77 -1.77 18.70 -13.19
N LYS A 78 -2.73 17.90 -13.67
CA LYS A 78 -3.87 18.39 -14.45
C LYS A 78 -5.03 17.40 -14.33
N GLU A 79 -5.95 17.80 -13.48
CA GLU A 79 -7.38 17.51 -13.56
C GLU A 79 -7.89 17.43 -15.01
N VAL A 80 -8.46 16.29 -15.41
CA VAL A 80 -9.49 16.22 -16.45
C VAL A 80 -10.47 15.12 -16.06
N THR A 81 -11.65 15.56 -15.65
CA THR A 81 -12.85 14.79 -15.34
C THR A 81 -13.36 14.07 -16.60
N GLY A 82 -13.58 12.76 -16.52
CA GLY A 82 -14.18 11.95 -17.58
C GLY A 82 -15.31 11.06 -17.00
N PRO A 83 -16.53 11.08 -17.56
CA PRO A 83 -17.66 10.28 -17.09
C PRO A 83 -17.47 8.78 -17.35
N TRP A 84 -17.70 7.94 -16.34
CA TRP A 84 -17.68 6.48 -16.48
C TRP A 84 -19.11 5.96 -16.65
N ASP A 85 -19.57 5.90 -17.89
CA ASP A 85 -20.64 5.00 -18.35
C ASP A 85 -19.94 3.98 -19.27
N ASP A 86 -20.19 2.67 -19.29
CA ASP A 86 -21.46 1.98 -19.20
C ASP A 86 -21.27 0.52 -18.72
N VAL A 87 -22.35 0.02 -18.14
CA VAL A 87 -22.66 -1.37 -17.84
C VAL A 87 -22.37 -2.29 -19.04
N SER A 88 -21.73 -3.43 -18.79
CA SER A 88 -21.83 -4.58 -19.69
C SER A 88 -22.27 -5.78 -18.87
N ALA A 89 -23.58 -6.03 -18.93
CA ALA A 89 -24.22 -7.20 -18.37
C ALA A 89 -23.66 -8.47 -19.04
N SER A 90 -23.19 -9.39 -18.22
CA SER A 90 -22.85 -10.75 -18.61
C SER A 90 -24.13 -11.56 -18.72
N THR A 91 -24.40 -12.12 -19.90
CA THR A 91 -25.31 -13.25 -20.07
C THR A 91 -24.55 -14.32 -20.83
N GLY A 92 -24.23 -15.39 -20.09
CA GLY A 92 -23.36 -16.47 -20.51
C GLY A 92 -23.87 -17.22 -21.74
N SER A 93 -22.92 -17.75 -22.51
CA SER A 93 -23.13 -18.75 -23.55
C SER A 93 -23.55 -20.10 -22.96
N ALA A 94 -24.42 -20.82 -23.66
CA ALA A 94 -24.22 -22.24 -24.01
C ALA A 94 -25.42 -22.76 -24.86
N VAL A 95 -25.09 -23.21 -26.08
CA VAL A 95 -25.52 -24.43 -26.87
C VAL A 95 -26.97 -24.97 -26.74
N ASP A 96 -27.66 -25.64 -27.69
CA ASP A 96 -27.38 -26.49 -28.85
C ASP A 96 -28.67 -26.65 -29.73
N ASN A 97 -28.49 -26.86 -31.04
CA ASN A 97 -29.22 -27.69 -32.03
C ASN A 97 -30.73 -28.02 -31.90
N ILE A 98 -31.52 -27.67 -32.94
CA ILE A 98 -32.28 -28.55 -33.88
C ILE A 98 -32.79 -27.69 -35.05
#